data_AF-V2YKX6-F1
#
_entry.id   AF-V2YKX6-F1
#
_cell.length_a   1.000
_cell.length_b   1.000
_cell.length_c   1.000
_cell.angle_alpha   90.00
_cell.angle_beta   90.00
_cell.angle_gamma   90.00
#
_symmetry.space_group_name_H-M   'P 1'
#
loop_
_entity.id
_entity.type
_entity.pdbx_description
1 polymer ?
#
loop_
_entity_poly.entity_id
_entity_poly.type
_entity_poly.pdbx_seq_one_letter_code
_entity_poly.pdbx_strand_id
1 'polypeptide(L)'
;MPAKSSFSSMFAYPLQLWILLLLSIRVPEPVFSRLITRYIDNEYGDLATGEGPEYIGTGWIHGGNCTDCTRDGMLQPDPKQVFSGTWHDNTRYRGAGPSLGIQFNFTGISLSIYCILPNSPPPLVSQYALSFILDGELVEHFTHSPDFTSNFLYNHTVFSTGNLSNTSHTMEVRLDSETMDSVILFDYLTFNRFDDGFAVPKATTSNLPPTDSPSDNGGISKKAMATIIVLACLLGALGGGGALMVLIRRYRTIRHGGMKDSTSVLPFDSILPSERSSKGQRHRFTQSSHPPNARVEAEAESSWAAPPSTAPPPTAPPPYHS
;
A
#
# COMPACT_ATOMS: atom_id res chain seq x y z
N MET A 1 30.82 36.50 82.10
CA MET A 1 31.08 35.85 80.80
C MET A 1 29.80 35.20 80.31
N PRO A 2 29.19 35.64 79.20
CA PRO A 2 28.21 34.82 78.49
C PRO A 2 28.77 34.37 77.13
N ALA A 3 28.64 33.07 76.85
CA ALA A 3 29.02 32.45 75.59
C ALA A 3 27.96 32.74 74.52
N LYS A 4 28.38 33.35 73.40
CA LYS A 4 27.55 33.50 72.19
C LYS A 4 27.60 32.20 71.41
N SER A 5 26.49 31.47 71.34
CA SER A 5 26.34 30.31 70.48
C SER A 5 26.08 30.77 69.04
N SER A 6 27.01 30.44 68.13
CA SER A 6 26.89 30.67 66.70
C SER A 6 26.19 29.47 66.05
N PHE A 7 24.88 29.58 65.83
CA PHE A 7 24.06 28.57 65.16
C PHE A 7 23.58 29.13 63.81
N SER A 8 24.45 29.17 62.81
CA SER A 8 24.07 29.64 61.46
C SER A 8 25.03 29.12 60.40
N SER A 9 24.90 27.85 59.98
CA SER A 9 25.60 27.36 58.76
C SER A 9 25.15 25.97 58.23
N MET A 10 23.96 25.44 58.56
CA MET A 10 23.63 24.05 58.19
C MET A 10 22.49 23.84 57.18
N PHE A 11 21.82 24.90 56.69
CA PHE A 11 20.64 24.74 55.82
C PHE A 11 20.84 25.03 54.33
N ALA A 12 22.06 25.34 53.86
CA ALA A 12 22.29 25.77 52.47
C ALA A 12 22.61 24.63 51.46
N TYR A 13 22.96 23.44 51.92
CA TYR A 13 23.40 22.33 51.05
C TYR A 13 22.31 21.50 50.33
N PRO A 14 21.04 21.39 50.79
CA PRO A 14 20.09 20.51 50.12
C PRO A 14 19.68 21.07 48.75
N LEU A 15 19.50 22.38 48.61
CA LEU A 15 19.02 23.03 47.38
C LEU A 15 19.99 22.89 46.19
N GLN A 16 21.30 22.94 46.45
CA GLN A 16 22.32 22.83 45.40
C GLN A 16 22.33 21.45 44.74
N LEU A 17 22.13 20.38 45.53
CA LEU A 17 22.07 19.00 45.04
C LEU A 17 20.80 18.76 44.22
N TRP A 18 19.66 19.34 44.60
CA TRP A 18 18.43 19.27 43.80
C TRP A 18 18.56 20.00 42.45
N ILE A 19 19.26 21.14 42.41
CA ILE A 19 19.51 21.86 41.15
C ILE A 19 20.41 21.04 40.21
N LEU A 20 21.47 20.42 40.72
CA LEU A 20 22.34 19.54 39.93
C LEU A 20 21.64 18.25 39.50
N LEU A 21 20.73 17.72 40.32
CA LEU A 21 19.88 16.58 39.96
C LEU A 21 18.90 16.97 38.84
N LEU A 22 18.26 18.14 38.92
CA LEU A 22 17.36 18.62 37.87
C LEU A 22 18.09 18.98 36.57
N LEU A 23 19.33 19.48 36.65
CA LEU A 23 20.20 19.74 35.48
C LEU A 23 20.77 18.46 34.85
N SER A 24 20.84 17.35 35.60
CA SER A 24 21.30 16.06 35.07
C SER A 24 20.18 15.20 34.46
N ILE A 25 18.92 15.60 34.62
CA ILE A 25 17.79 15.03 33.86
C ILE A 25 17.92 15.51 32.41
N ARG A 26 18.57 14.71 31.57
CA ARG A 26 18.48 14.88 30.11
C ARG A 26 17.02 14.67 29.71
N VAL A 27 16.37 15.74 29.30
CA VAL A 27 15.05 15.63 28.67
C VAL A 27 15.25 14.84 27.38
N PRO A 28 14.56 13.69 27.18
CA PRO A 28 14.65 12.98 25.91
C PRO A 28 14.18 13.92 24.81
N GLU A 29 14.98 14.03 23.74
CA GLU A 29 14.58 14.81 22.58
C GLU A 29 13.32 14.17 21.98
N PRO A 30 12.26 14.95 21.69
CA PRO A 30 11.09 14.42 21.02
C PRO A 30 11.49 14.00 19.61
N VAL A 31 11.42 12.69 19.34
CA VAL A 31 11.53 12.17 17.97
C VAL A 31 10.16 12.33 17.31
N PHE A 32 10.10 13.16 16.27
CA PHE A 32 8.90 13.26 15.45
C PHE A 32 8.97 12.21 14.36
N SER A 33 7.98 11.34 14.33
CA SER A 33 7.73 10.44 13.21
C SER A 33 6.43 10.88 12.53
N ARG A 34 6.46 10.97 11.20
CA ARG A 34 5.30 11.29 10.38
C ARG A 34 4.83 10.05 9.65
N LEU A 35 3.55 9.73 9.76
CA LEU A 35 2.93 8.71 8.90
C LEU A 35 2.75 9.27 7.49
N ILE A 36 3.26 8.57 6.48
CA ILE A 36 3.18 8.95 5.06
C ILE A 36 2.65 7.76 4.26
N THR A 37 1.72 8.04 3.35
CA THR A 37 1.27 7.10 2.32
C THR A 37 2.08 7.32 1.05
N ARG A 38 2.58 6.23 0.47
CA ARG A 38 3.30 6.17 -0.80
C ARG A 38 2.52 5.32 -1.79
N TYR A 39 2.81 5.53 -3.07
CA TYR A 39 2.16 4.89 -4.20
C TYR A 39 3.25 4.32 -5.10
N ILE A 40 3.10 3.06 -5.53
CA ILE A 40 3.90 2.46 -6.59
C ILE A 40 2.95 2.17 -7.75
N ASP A 41 3.21 2.84 -8.85
CA ASP A 41 2.53 2.72 -10.13
C ASP A 41 3.06 1.51 -10.92
N ASN A 42 2.22 0.87 -11.74
CA ASN A 42 2.61 -0.27 -12.57
C ASN A 42 3.72 0.05 -13.59
N GLU A 43 3.78 1.27 -14.12
CA GLU A 43 4.70 1.69 -15.18
C GLU A 43 5.74 2.67 -14.62
N TYR A 44 5.29 3.66 -13.84
CA TYR A 44 6.13 4.76 -13.37
C TYR A 44 6.81 4.47 -12.01
N GLY A 45 6.45 3.36 -11.35
CA GLY A 45 7.00 2.93 -10.07
C GLY A 45 6.64 3.84 -8.89
N ASP A 46 7.43 3.80 -7.82
CA ASP A 46 7.24 4.64 -6.64
C ASP A 46 7.36 6.11 -7.04
N LEU A 47 6.30 6.90 -6.81
CA LEU A 47 6.26 8.32 -7.14
C LEU A 47 7.39 9.15 -6.49
N ALA A 48 8.06 8.61 -5.47
CA ALA A 48 9.18 9.25 -4.79
C ALA A 48 10.56 8.83 -5.32
N THR A 49 10.74 7.58 -5.73
CA THR A 49 12.06 7.00 -6.06
C THR A 49 12.18 6.55 -7.51
N GLY A 50 11.06 6.32 -8.19
CA GLY A 50 10.97 5.69 -9.51
C GLY A 50 11.24 4.17 -9.49
N GLU A 51 11.35 3.55 -8.32
CA GLU A 51 11.52 2.09 -8.22
C GLU A 51 10.20 1.41 -8.58
N GLY A 52 10.20 0.65 -9.68
CA GLY A 52 9.02 -0.01 -10.21
C GLY A 52 8.87 -1.48 -9.80
N PRO A 53 7.70 -2.07 -10.10
CA PRO A 53 7.50 -3.50 -9.95
C PRO A 53 8.42 -4.31 -10.87
N GLU A 54 8.85 -5.48 -10.41
CA GLU A 54 9.49 -6.50 -11.24
C GLU A 54 8.43 -7.48 -11.75
N TYR A 55 8.30 -7.58 -13.07
CA TYR A 55 7.39 -8.50 -13.73
C TYR A 55 8.09 -9.84 -14.00
N ILE A 56 7.61 -10.89 -13.32
CA ILE A 56 8.15 -12.24 -13.40
C ILE A 56 7.51 -12.97 -14.58
N GLY A 57 8.36 -13.55 -15.43
CA GLY A 57 7.97 -14.29 -16.62
C GLY A 57 7.83 -13.43 -17.88
N THR A 58 7.37 -14.02 -18.97
CA THR A 58 7.27 -13.38 -20.29
C THR A 58 5.81 -13.13 -20.69
N GLY A 59 5.61 -12.28 -21.71
CA GLY A 59 4.27 -12.05 -22.28
C GLY A 59 3.42 -11.06 -21.50
N TRP A 60 4.03 -10.25 -20.64
CA TRP A 60 3.38 -9.11 -20.01
C TRP A 60 2.99 -8.08 -21.07
N ILE A 61 1.73 -7.67 -21.02
CA ILE A 61 1.14 -6.67 -21.89
C ILE A 61 1.13 -5.35 -21.12
N HIS A 62 1.65 -4.30 -21.74
CA HIS A 62 1.56 -2.93 -21.22
C HIS A 62 0.31 -2.28 -21.82
N GLY A 63 -0.68 -2.01 -20.97
CA GLY A 63 -1.91 -1.33 -21.30
C GLY A 63 -1.84 0.20 -21.17
N GLY A 64 -2.72 0.91 -21.88
CA GLY A 64 -2.81 2.37 -21.87
C GLY A 64 -2.24 3.04 -23.13
N ASN A 65 -1.01 2.68 -23.55
CA ASN A 65 -0.35 3.24 -24.74
C ASN A 65 -0.23 2.26 -25.92
N CYS A 66 -0.86 1.10 -25.82
CA CYS A 66 -0.65 0.04 -26.77
C CYS A 66 -1.64 0.10 -27.95
N THR A 67 -1.18 0.61 -29.09
CA THR A 67 -1.93 0.59 -30.35
C THR A 67 -2.13 -0.82 -30.92
N ASP A 68 -1.15 -1.72 -30.73
CA ASP A 68 -1.17 -3.09 -31.25
C ASP A 68 -1.84 -4.10 -30.31
N CYS A 69 -2.20 -3.69 -29.09
CA CYS A 69 -3.00 -4.49 -28.16
C CYS A 69 -4.43 -4.68 -28.67
N THR A 70 -4.82 -4.06 -29.77
CA THR A 70 -6.06 -4.39 -30.49
C THR A 70 -5.96 -5.70 -31.27
N ARG A 71 -4.76 -6.23 -31.54
CA ARG A 71 -4.58 -7.50 -32.25
C ARG A 71 -4.61 -8.72 -31.32
N ASP A 72 -4.08 -8.60 -30.10
CA ASP A 72 -3.96 -9.70 -29.12
C ASP A 72 -4.39 -9.33 -27.67
N GLY A 73 -4.56 -8.03 -27.34
CA GLY A 73 -4.97 -7.53 -26.02
C GLY A 73 -6.49 -7.38 -25.94
N MET A 74 -7.17 -8.47 -25.57
CA MET A 74 -8.63 -8.53 -25.52
C MET A 74 -9.25 -7.73 -24.34
N LEU A 75 -8.45 -7.35 -23.34
CA LEU A 75 -8.90 -6.62 -22.17
C LEU A 75 -8.48 -5.15 -22.27
N GLN A 76 -9.47 -4.29 -22.49
CA GLN A 76 -9.27 -2.85 -22.69
C GLN A 76 -10.08 -2.04 -21.67
N PRO A 77 -9.62 -1.93 -20.42
CA PRO A 77 -10.16 -0.96 -19.47
C PRO A 77 -10.03 0.47 -19.98
N ASP A 78 -10.89 1.36 -19.50
CA ASP A 78 -10.86 2.79 -19.79
C ASP A 78 -9.66 3.43 -19.06
N PRO A 79 -8.62 3.92 -19.77
CA PRO A 79 -7.45 4.51 -19.15
C PRO A 79 -7.77 5.70 -18.23
N LYS A 80 -8.92 6.36 -18.39
CA LYS A 80 -9.32 7.47 -17.52
C LYS A 80 -9.71 7.04 -16.10
N GLN A 81 -9.93 5.75 -15.89
CA GLN A 81 -10.30 5.17 -14.59
C GLN A 81 -9.16 4.39 -13.94
N VAL A 82 -7.99 4.35 -14.59
CA VAL A 82 -6.79 3.62 -14.17
C VAL A 82 -5.78 4.61 -13.60
N PHE A 83 -5.02 4.20 -12.57
CA PHE A 83 -4.00 5.06 -11.97
C PHE A 83 -2.92 5.37 -13.01
N SER A 84 -2.62 6.66 -13.18
CA SER A 84 -1.75 7.21 -14.24
C SER A 84 -2.06 6.77 -15.68
N GLY A 85 -3.22 6.15 -15.92
CA GLY A 85 -3.69 5.73 -17.24
C GLY A 85 -3.00 4.51 -17.84
N THR A 86 -2.26 3.73 -17.04
CA THR A 86 -1.51 2.54 -17.50
C THR A 86 -1.80 1.33 -16.62
N TRP A 87 -1.73 0.14 -17.20
CA TRP A 87 -1.80 -1.12 -16.44
C TRP A 87 -0.87 -2.15 -17.05
N HIS A 88 -0.53 -3.19 -16.30
CA HIS A 88 0.19 -4.34 -16.81
C HIS A 88 -0.64 -5.59 -16.64
N ASP A 89 -0.83 -6.33 -17.74
CA ASP A 89 -1.65 -7.53 -17.76
C ASP A 89 -0.98 -8.77 -18.31
N ASN A 90 -1.41 -9.92 -17.80
CA ASN A 90 -0.97 -11.22 -18.27
C ASN A 90 -2.02 -12.28 -17.92
N THR A 91 -2.13 -13.31 -18.76
CA THR A 91 -3.01 -14.46 -18.52
C THR A 91 -2.17 -15.71 -18.39
N ARG A 92 -2.31 -16.41 -17.25
CA ARG A 92 -1.79 -17.76 -17.09
C ARG A 92 -2.88 -18.79 -17.37
N TYR A 93 -2.63 -19.66 -18.34
CA TYR A 93 -3.47 -20.83 -18.56
C TYR A 93 -3.16 -21.94 -17.56
N ARG A 94 -4.19 -22.69 -17.15
CA ARG A 94 -4.06 -23.83 -16.23
C ARG A 94 -3.06 -24.85 -16.77
N GLY A 95 -2.14 -25.30 -15.93
CA GLY A 95 -1.09 -26.25 -16.31
C GLY A 95 -0.08 -25.73 -17.33
N ALA A 96 -0.11 -24.45 -17.72
CA ALA A 96 0.91 -23.83 -18.56
C ALA A 96 2.15 -23.45 -17.74
N GLY A 97 3.30 -23.40 -18.44
CA GLY A 97 4.70 -23.41 -17.96
C GLY A 97 5.09 -22.56 -16.75
N PRO A 98 6.19 -21.77 -16.80
CA PRO A 98 6.77 -21.16 -15.60
C PRO A 98 5.80 -20.20 -14.90
N SER A 99 6.01 -19.99 -13.60
CA SER A 99 5.20 -19.07 -12.78
C SER A 99 5.24 -17.66 -13.33
N LEU A 100 4.07 -17.01 -13.38
CA LEU A 100 3.92 -15.59 -13.68
C LEU A 100 3.66 -14.84 -12.38
N GLY A 101 4.17 -13.63 -12.26
CA GLY A 101 3.94 -12.84 -11.05
C GLY A 101 4.52 -11.44 -11.10
N ILE A 102 4.29 -10.71 -10.02
CA ILE A 102 4.79 -9.35 -9.83
C ILE A 102 5.49 -9.33 -8.48
N GLN A 103 6.71 -8.81 -8.43
CA GLN A 103 7.42 -8.57 -7.19
C GLN A 103 7.62 -7.07 -6.98
N PHE A 104 7.53 -6.63 -5.74
CA PHE A 104 7.89 -5.27 -5.36
C PHE A 104 8.44 -5.22 -3.94
N ASN A 105 9.31 -4.24 -3.72
CA ASN A 105 9.92 -3.97 -2.42
C ASN A 105 9.33 -2.68 -1.84
N PHE A 106 9.05 -2.67 -0.54
CA PHE A 106 8.60 -1.47 0.14
C PHE A 106 9.14 -1.44 1.57
N THR A 107 9.29 -0.24 2.13
CA THR A 107 9.57 -0.07 3.56
C THR A 107 8.38 0.58 4.21
N GLY A 108 7.63 -0.14 5.03
CA GLY A 108 6.38 0.36 5.58
C GLY A 108 5.68 -0.59 6.55
N ILE A 109 4.56 -0.11 7.10
CA ILE A 109 3.76 -0.77 8.14
C ILE A 109 2.44 -1.34 7.63
N SER A 110 2.09 -1.06 6.38
CA SER A 110 0.89 -1.58 5.72
C SER A 110 1.05 -1.53 4.21
N LEU A 111 0.32 -2.38 3.50
CA LEU A 111 0.30 -2.49 2.05
C LEU A 111 -1.13 -2.76 1.58
N SER A 112 -1.55 -2.12 0.49
CA SER A 112 -2.79 -2.42 -0.23
C SER A 112 -2.50 -2.48 -1.73
N ILE A 113 -2.93 -3.53 -2.40
CA ILE A 113 -2.70 -3.78 -3.83
C ILE A 113 -4.02 -3.63 -4.57
N TYR A 114 -4.00 -2.83 -5.64
CA TYR A 114 -5.16 -2.52 -6.45
C TYR A 114 -4.98 -3.07 -7.87
N CYS A 115 -5.99 -3.82 -8.31
CA CYS A 115 -6.06 -4.34 -9.66
C CYS A 115 -7.34 -3.84 -10.34
N ILE A 116 -7.34 -3.94 -11.66
CA ILE A 116 -8.55 -3.88 -12.47
C ILE A 116 -9.07 -5.32 -12.57
N LEU A 117 -10.34 -5.56 -12.27
CA LEU A 117 -10.97 -6.87 -12.46
C LEU A 117 -11.86 -6.86 -13.71
N PRO A 118 -11.46 -7.48 -14.82
CA PRO A 118 -12.36 -8.03 -15.83
C PRO A 118 -13.49 -8.79 -15.16
N ASN A 119 -14.70 -8.28 -15.32
CA ASN A 119 -15.88 -8.81 -14.68
C ASN A 119 -16.91 -9.29 -15.70
N SER A 120 -17.05 -8.64 -16.86
CA SER A 120 -17.77 -9.22 -18.01
C SER A 120 -17.42 -8.57 -19.35
N PRO A 121 -16.14 -8.27 -19.67
CA PRO A 121 -15.82 -7.61 -20.93
C PRO A 121 -15.99 -8.59 -22.10
N PRO A 122 -16.89 -8.33 -23.07
CA PRO A 122 -17.03 -9.21 -24.23
C PRO A 122 -15.71 -9.27 -25.04
N PRO A 123 -15.29 -10.43 -25.56
CA PRO A 123 -15.93 -11.74 -25.51
C PRO A 123 -15.44 -12.66 -24.37
N LEU A 124 -14.72 -12.12 -23.38
CA LEU A 124 -13.99 -12.91 -22.38
C LEU A 124 -14.70 -12.95 -21.02
N VAL A 125 -14.69 -14.14 -20.42
CA VAL A 125 -15.00 -14.33 -19.00
C VAL A 125 -13.69 -14.78 -18.36
N SER A 126 -13.05 -13.89 -17.61
CA SER A 126 -11.77 -14.18 -16.97
C SER A 126 -11.97 -14.38 -15.47
N GLN A 127 -11.21 -15.32 -14.90
CA GLN A 127 -11.17 -15.55 -13.46
C GLN A 127 -9.89 -14.92 -12.91
N TYR A 128 -9.95 -14.48 -11.65
CA TYR A 128 -8.75 -14.14 -10.89
C TYR A 128 -8.49 -15.26 -9.91
N ALA A 129 -7.25 -15.69 -9.87
CA ALA A 129 -6.70 -16.54 -8.83
C ALA A 129 -5.26 -16.11 -8.60
N LEU A 130 -5.04 -15.42 -7.48
CA LEU A 130 -3.76 -14.85 -7.08
C LEU A 130 -3.34 -15.41 -5.73
N SER A 131 -2.05 -15.63 -5.57
CA SER A 131 -1.41 -15.96 -4.29
C SER A 131 -0.50 -14.82 -3.88
N PHE A 132 -0.56 -14.44 -2.61
CA PHE A 132 0.19 -13.33 -2.05
C PHE A 132 1.23 -13.84 -1.07
N ILE A 133 2.50 -13.56 -1.34
CA ILE A 133 3.63 -13.99 -0.54
C ILE A 133 4.34 -12.74 0.01
N LEU A 134 4.31 -12.57 1.32
CA LEU A 134 4.99 -11.48 2.01
C LEU A 134 6.21 -12.03 2.74
N ASP A 135 7.39 -11.48 2.46
CA ASP A 135 8.67 -11.88 3.05
C ASP A 135 8.98 -13.39 2.92
N GLY A 136 8.51 -14.01 1.83
CA GLY A 136 8.68 -15.42 1.55
C GLY A 136 7.61 -16.34 2.15
N GLU A 137 6.66 -15.81 2.92
CA GLU A 137 5.53 -16.56 3.48
C GLU A 137 4.24 -16.28 2.71
N LEU A 138 3.53 -17.35 2.34
CA LEU A 138 2.18 -17.24 1.77
C LEU A 138 1.22 -16.69 2.82
N VAL A 139 0.67 -15.50 2.58
CA VAL A 139 -0.20 -14.78 3.52
C VAL A 139 -1.67 -14.81 3.13
N GLU A 140 -1.98 -14.85 1.83
CA GLU A 140 -3.38 -14.82 1.36
C GLU A 140 -3.53 -15.40 -0.06
N HIS A 141 -4.73 -15.89 -0.36
CA HIS A 141 -5.18 -16.16 -1.73
C HIS A 141 -6.38 -15.27 -2.04
N PHE A 142 -6.44 -14.75 -3.26
CA PHE A 142 -7.59 -14.02 -3.76
C PHE A 142 -8.16 -14.70 -5.00
N THR A 143 -9.48 -14.88 -5.01
CA THR A 143 -10.20 -15.32 -6.19
C THR A 143 -11.36 -14.38 -6.49
N HIS A 144 -11.62 -14.16 -7.78
CA HIS A 144 -12.79 -13.41 -8.24
C HIS A 144 -13.47 -14.14 -9.38
N SER A 145 -14.79 -14.24 -9.29
CA SER A 145 -15.64 -14.72 -10.36
C SER A 145 -16.53 -13.58 -10.86
N PRO A 146 -16.61 -13.36 -12.18
CA PRO A 146 -17.59 -12.51 -12.85
C PRO A 146 -19.00 -12.52 -12.24
N ASP A 147 -19.48 -11.35 -11.81
CA ASP A 147 -20.88 -11.14 -11.40
C ASP A 147 -21.74 -10.50 -12.51
N PHE A 148 -21.11 -10.13 -13.63
CA PHE A 148 -21.74 -9.56 -14.82
C PHE A 148 -22.44 -8.20 -14.63
N THR A 149 -22.18 -7.50 -13.52
CA THR A 149 -22.77 -6.17 -13.26
C THR A 149 -22.08 -5.05 -14.03
N SER A 150 -20.83 -5.26 -14.46
CA SER A 150 -20.00 -4.30 -15.18
C SER A 150 -18.88 -5.01 -15.94
N ASN A 151 -18.34 -4.38 -16.98
CA ASN A 151 -17.23 -4.96 -17.75
C ASN A 151 -15.93 -5.04 -16.93
N PHE A 152 -15.63 -4.00 -16.15
CA PHE A 152 -14.42 -3.89 -15.34
C PHE A 152 -14.73 -3.26 -13.98
N LEU A 153 -14.09 -3.78 -12.92
CA LEU A 153 -14.05 -3.16 -11.60
C LEU A 153 -12.68 -2.49 -11.44
N TYR A 154 -12.66 -1.17 -11.29
CA TYR A 154 -11.44 -0.36 -11.12
C TYR A 154 -11.14 -0.13 -9.65
N ASN A 155 -9.87 0.17 -9.33
CA ASN A 155 -9.42 0.44 -7.95
C ASN A 155 -9.85 -0.68 -6.98
N HIS A 156 -9.89 -1.93 -7.46
CA HIS A 156 -10.36 -3.04 -6.65
C HIS A 156 -9.20 -3.57 -5.81
N THR A 157 -9.33 -3.49 -4.48
CA THR A 157 -8.35 -4.05 -3.56
C THR A 157 -8.36 -5.57 -3.64
N VAL A 158 -7.27 -6.16 -4.10
CA VAL A 158 -7.12 -7.64 -4.16
C VAL A 158 -6.36 -8.19 -2.96
N PHE A 159 -5.63 -7.32 -2.25
CA PHE A 159 -4.90 -7.66 -1.04
C PHE A 159 -4.73 -6.41 -0.18
N SER A 160 -4.85 -6.56 1.15
CA SER A 160 -4.50 -5.50 2.08
C SER A 160 -4.04 -6.07 3.41
N THR A 161 -2.91 -5.60 3.91
CA THR A 161 -2.36 -5.97 5.21
C THR A 161 -1.86 -4.74 5.96
N GLY A 162 -1.82 -4.83 7.28
CA GLY A 162 -1.35 -3.79 8.19
C GLY A 162 -0.66 -4.37 9.41
N ASN A 163 -0.24 -3.49 10.32
CA ASN A 163 0.54 -3.87 11.52
C ASN A 163 1.86 -4.57 11.21
N LEU A 164 2.45 -4.28 10.04
CA LEU A 164 3.81 -4.70 9.73
C LEU A 164 4.81 -3.86 10.55
N SER A 165 5.99 -4.41 10.80
CA SER A 165 7.11 -3.62 11.32
C SER A 165 7.52 -2.57 10.29
N ASN A 166 7.96 -1.37 10.71
CA ASN A 166 8.44 -0.36 9.77
C ASN A 166 9.84 -0.71 9.24
N THR A 167 9.93 -1.78 8.45
CA THR A 167 11.13 -2.39 7.90
C THR A 167 10.97 -2.60 6.40
N SER A 168 12.03 -3.03 5.73
CA SER A 168 11.93 -3.46 4.33
C SER A 168 11.14 -4.77 4.27
N HIS A 169 10.22 -4.84 3.33
CA HIS A 169 9.39 -5.99 3.02
C HIS A 169 9.47 -6.28 1.52
N THR A 170 9.36 -7.55 1.17
CA THR A 170 9.23 -8.00 -0.22
C THR A 170 7.88 -8.67 -0.38
N MET A 171 7.15 -8.26 -1.39
CA MET A 171 5.85 -8.81 -1.70
C MET A 171 5.89 -9.41 -3.10
N GLU A 172 5.38 -10.63 -3.23
CA GLU A 172 5.21 -11.33 -4.48
C GLU A 172 3.74 -11.68 -4.69
N VAL A 173 3.22 -11.30 -5.86
CA VAL A 173 1.89 -11.65 -6.35
C VAL A 173 2.08 -12.73 -7.41
N ARG A 174 1.59 -13.94 -7.16
CA ARG A 174 1.71 -15.06 -8.10
C ARG A 174 0.39 -15.38 -8.78
N LEU A 175 0.48 -15.64 -10.07
CA LEU A 175 -0.55 -16.32 -10.84
C LEU A 175 -0.13 -17.79 -10.88
N ASP A 176 -0.45 -18.54 -9.83
CA ASP A 176 0.03 -19.92 -9.66
C ASP A 176 -1.09 -20.98 -9.62
N SER A 177 -2.34 -20.57 -9.89
CA SER A 177 -3.48 -21.50 -9.95
C SER A 177 -3.26 -22.66 -10.93
N GLU A 178 -3.39 -23.89 -10.43
CA GLU A 178 -3.29 -25.11 -11.23
C GLU A 178 -4.64 -25.54 -11.82
N THR A 179 -5.75 -25.00 -11.30
CA THR A 179 -7.10 -25.51 -11.58
C THR A 179 -7.88 -24.67 -12.59
N MET A 180 -7.48 -23.41 -12.79
CA MET A 180 -8.19 -22.47 -13.67
C MET A 180 -7.21 -21.52 -14.36
N ASP A 181 -7.63 -21.03 -15.52
CA ASP A 181 -6.95 -19.93 -16.19
C ASP A 181 -7.15 -18.66 -15.35
N SER A 182 -6.09 -17.91 -15.11
CA SER A 182 -6.09 -16.74 -14.24
C SER A 182 -5.51 -15.55 -14.99
N VAL A 183 -6.16 -14.39 -14.89
CA VAL A 183 -5.64 -13.13 -15.43
C VAL A 183 -5.30 -12.18 -14.30
N ILE A 184 -4.33 -11.31 -14.54
CA ILE A 184 -4.04 -10.14 -13.70
C ILE A 184 -4.01 -8.90 -14.58
N LEU A 185 -4.62 -7.81 -14.11
CA LEU A 185 -4.43 -6.45 -14.62
C LEU A 185 -4.01 -5.60 -13.42
N PHE A 186 -2.70 -5.47 -13.20
CA PHE A 186 -2.14 -4.69 -12.10
C PHE A 186 -2.11 -3.20 -12.44
N ASP A 187 -2.58 -2.38 -11.51
CA ASP A 187 -2.76 -0.92 -11.68
C ASP A 187 -1.78 -0.17 -10.76
N TYR A 188 -1.95 -0.29 -9.44
CA TYR A 188 -1.04 0.34 -8.49
C TYR A 188 -1.12 -0.33 -7.11
N LEU A 189 -0.25 0.09 -6.22
CA LEU A 189 -0.33 -0.23 -4.80
C LEU A 189 -0.07 0.99 -3.94
N THR A 190 -0.49 0.91 -2.69
CA THR A 190 -0.19 1.91 -1.66
C THR A 190 0.44 1.26 -0.45
N PHE A 191 1.40 1.93 0.17
CA PHE A 191 1.94 1.52 1.45
C PHE A 191 2.09 2.70 2.39
N ASN A 192 1.92 2.46 3.68
CA ASN A 192 2.15 3.48 4.70
C ASN A 192 3.49 3.23 5.38
N ARG A 193 4.20 4.30 5.74
CA ARG A 193 5.46 4.22 6.48
C ARG A 193 5.63 5.36 7.44
N PHE A 194 6.47 5.14 8.45
CA PHE A 194 6.98 6.21 9.28
C PHE A 194 8.18 6.89 8.62
N ASP A 195 8.11 8.21 8.51
CA ASP A 195 9.20 9.09 8.10
C ASP A 195 9.72 9.80 9.34
N ASP A 196 10.95 9.47 9.71
CA ASP A 196 11.70 10.04 10.82
C ASP A 196 12.50 11.29 10.42
N GLY A 197 12.33 11.77 9.19
CA GLY A 197 13.04 12.92 8.65
C GLY A 197 14.48 12.64 8.24
N PHE A 198 14.93 11.38 8.34
CA PHE A 198 16.22 10.96 7.83
C PHE A 198 16.07 10.40 6.41
N ALA A 199 16.93 10.85 5.50
CA ALA A 199 16.97 10.26 4.17
C ALA A 199 17.28 8.77 4.29
N VAL A 200 16.40 7.92 3.75
CA VAL A 200 16.69 6.49 3.61
C VAL A 200 17.99 6.38 2.81
N PRO A 201 19.03 5.71 3.32
CA PRO A 201 20.22 5.44 2.52
C PRO A 201 19.77 4.72 1.25
N LYS A 202 19.99 5.34 0.09
CA LYS A 202 19.80 4.67 -1.20
C LYS A 202 20.55 3.33 -1.11
N ALA A 203 19.87 2.21 -1.35
CA ALA A 203 20.49 0.90 -1.32
C ALA A 203 21.75 0.95 -2.20
N THR A 204 22.91 0.83 -1.58
CA THR A 204 24.19 0.80 -2.27
C THR A 204 24.25 -0.51 -3.04
N THR A 205 23.93 -0.46 -4.33
CA THR A 205 24.33 -1.51 -5.27
C THR A 205 25.82 -1.72 -5.08
N SER A 206 26.23 -2.93 -4.70
CA SER A 206 27.63 -3.29 -4.47
C SER A 206 28.38 -3.25 -5.79
N ASN A 207 28.92 -2.08 -6.14
CA ASN A 207 29.87 -1.96 -7.24
C ASN A 207 31.25 -2.42 -6.77
N LEU A 208 31.79 -3.43 -7.47
CA LEU A 208 33.17 -3.88 -7.41
C LEU A 208 34.16 -2.70 -7.62
N PRO A 209 35.41 -2.83 -7.14
CA PRO A 209 36.32 -1.70 -6.97
C PRO A 209 36.72 -1.05 -8.31
N PRO A 210 36.76 0.30 -8.38
CA PRO A 210 37.29 1.00 -9.54
C PRO A 210 38.82 0.92 -9.57
N THR A 211 39.35 0.74 -10.77
CA THR A 211 40.78 0.84 -11.10
C THR A 211 41.21 2.31 -11.09
N ASP A 212 42.30 2.59 -10.37
CA ASP A 212 42.95 3.90 -10.24
C ASP A 212 43.45 4.46 -11.56
N SER A 213 43.21 5.76 -11.79
CA SER A 213 44.22 6.73 -12.27
C SER A 213 43.77 8.18 -12.06
N PRO A 214 44.70 9.14 -11.87
CA PRO A 214 44.47 10.38 -11.12
C PRO A 214 44.40 11.64 -11.99
N SER A 215 44.06 12.78 -11.33
CA SER A 215 44.26 14.21 -11.71
C SER A 215 42.93 14.98 -11.69
N ASP A 216 42.80 16.22 -11.21
CA ASP A 216 43.57 17.11 -10.34
C ASP A 216 42.67 18.32 -10.01
N ASN A 217 42.88 18.89 -8.82
CA ASN A 217 42.65 20.27 -8.37
C ASN A 217 41.30 21.02 -8.49
N GLY A 218 40.90 21.60 -7.35
CA GLY A 218 39.94 22.70 -7.25
C GLY A 218 39.52 23.04 -5.81
N GLY A 219 40.49 23.44 -4.97
CA GLY A 219 40.26 23.66 -3.54
C GLY A 219 39.46 24.92 -3.17
N ILE A 220 38.83 24.87 -2.00
CA ILE A 220 38.61 26.05 -1.14
C ILE A 220 38.98 25.65 0.30
N SER A 221 39.94 26.40 0.87
CA SER A 221 40.50 26.20 2.19
C SER A 221 39.48 26.42 3.30
N LYS A 222 39.30 25.40 4.16
CA LYS A 222 38.44 25.39 5.35
C LYS A 222 38.82 26.41 6.44
N LYS A 223 39.84 27.26 6.21
CA LYS A 223 40.27 28.30 7.16
C LYS A 223 39.59 29.66 6.95
N ALA A 224 38.76 29.84 5.91
CA ALA A 224 38.09 31.13 5.63
C ALA A 224 36.67 31.27 6.24
N MET A 225 36.07 30.22 6.81
CA MET A 225 34.70 30.27 7.36
C MET A 225 34.63 30.41 8.89
N ALA A 226 35.75 30.30 9.60
CA ALA A 226 35.76 30.37 11.07
C ALA A 226 35.75 31.81 11.62
N THR A 227 36.09 32.82 10.80
CA THR A 227 36.27 34.20 11.27
C THR A 227 34.98 35.05 11.21
N ILE A 228 33.97 34.61 10.46
CA ILE A 228 32.71 35.37 10.27
C ILE A 228 31.68 35.07 11.38
N ILE A 229 31.76 33.90 12.03
CA ILE A 229 30.75 33.46 13.02
C ILE A 229 31.01 34.05 14.43
N VAL A 230 32.25 34.44 14.75
CA VAL A 230 32.59 34.93 16.10
C VAL A 230 32.12 36.38 16.34
N LEU A 231 31.91 37.19 15.29
CA LEU A 231 31.43 38.57 15.41
C LEU A 231 29.90 38.71 15.50
N ALA A 232 29.14 37.69 15.10
CA ALA A 232 27.66 37.72 15.17
C ALA A 232 27.10 37.34 16.56
N CYS A 233 27.86 36.57 17.36
CA CYS A 233 27.36 36.06 18.64
C CYS A 233 27.46 37.04 19.82
N LEU A 234 28.27 38.12 19.73
CA LEU A 234 28.47 39.04 20.85
C LEU A 234 27.40 40.13 20.99
N LEU A 235 26.53 40.34 20.00
CA LEU A 235 25.45 41.34 20.05
C LEU A 235 24.06 40.75 20.36
N GLY A 236 23.89 39.43 20.30
CA GLY A 236 22.59 38.76 20.53
C GLY A 236 22.28 38.38 21.99
N ALA A 237 23.24 38.52 22.91
CA ALA A 237 23.12 37.97 24.26
C ALA A 237 22.44 38.90 25.29
N LEU A 238 22.22 40.18 24.97
CA LEU A 238 21.59 41.12 25.92
C LEU A 238 20.13 41.51 25.57
N GLY A 239 19.63 41.16 24.38
CA GLY A 239 18.26 41.47 23.95
C GLY A 239 17.30 40.26 23.87
N GLY A 240 17.81 39.08 23.55
CA GLY A 240 16.98 37.91 23.22
C GLY A 240 16.20 37.33 24.41
N GLY A 241 16.80 37.33 25.60
CA GLY A 241 16.16 36.78 26.80
C GLY A 241 14.92 37.56 27.24
N GLY A 242 14.91 38.88 27.06
CA GLY A 242 13.76 39.74 27.39
C GLY A 242 12.58 39.49 26.45
N ALA A 243 12.84 39.41 25.14
CA ALA A 243 11.81 39.15 24.14
C ALA A 243 11.18 37.75 24.32
N LEU A 244 12.01 36.74 24.61
CA LEU A 244 11.54 35.37 24.85
C LEU A 244 10.70 35.28 26.14
N MET A 245 11.11 35.96 27.22
CA MET A 245 10.32 36.03 28.47
C MET A 245 8.98 36.75 28.28
N VAL A 246 8.92 37.79 27.45
CA VAL A 246 7.67 38.49 27.13
C VAL A 246 6.74 37.63 26.27
N LEU A 247 7.28 36.88 25.30
CA LEU A 247 6.50 35.94 24.47
C LEU A 247 5.95 34.77 25.31
N ILE A 248 6.75 34.20 26.21
CA ILE A 248 6.30 33.13 27.11
C ILE A 248 5.21 33.65 28.07
N ARG A 249 5.36 34.87 28.60
CA ARG A 249 4.32 35.48 29.46
C ARG A 249 3.02 35.75 28.70
N ARG A 250 3.09 36.26 27.47
CA ARG A 250 1.90 36.44 26.61
C ARG A 250 1.24 35.12 26.24
N TYR A 251 2.02 34.07 25.97
CA TYR A 251 1.47 32.75 25.65
C TYR A 251 0.74 32.12 26.85
N ARG A 252 1.25 32.33 28.08
CA ARG A 252 0.61 31.81 29.30
C ARG A 252 -0.66 32.56 29.69
N THR A 253 -0.76 33.86 29.45
CA THR A 253 -2.01 34.61 29.71
C THR A 253 -3.11 34.29 28.71
N ILE A 254 -2.79 33.99 27.45
CA ILE A 254 -3.77 33.58 26.44
C ILE A 254 -4.39 32.21 26.79
N ARG A 255 -3.63 31.27 27.36
CA ARG A 255 -4.16 29.96 27.75
C ARG A 255 -5.04 29.95 29.01
N HIS A 256 -4.93 30.95 29.89
CA HIS A 256 -5.75 31.00 31.11
C HIS A 256 -7.03 31.85 30.98
N GLY A 257 -7.25 32.53 29.85
CA GLY A 257 -8.42 33.40 29.63
C GLY A 257 -9.58 32.79 28.83
N GLY A 258 -9.50 31.53 28.42
CA GLY A 258 -10.42 30.94 27.43
C GLY A 258 -11.06 29.64 27.88
N MET A 259 -11.74 29.63 29.04
CA MET A 259 -12.72 28.60 29.37
C MET A 259 -14.08 29.28 29.55
N LYS A 260 -14.80 29.39 28.44
CA LYS A 260 -16.26 29.43 28.43
C LYS A 260 -16.71 28.28 27.55
N ASP A 261 -17.61 27.49 28.11
CA ASP A 261 -18.25 26.30 27.54
C ASP A 261 -18.59 26.44 26.07
N SER A 262 -18.20 25.43 25.29
CA SER A 262 -18.95 24.99 24.12
C SER A 262 -18.67 23.51 23.91
N THR A 263 -19.53 22.71 24.50
CA THR A 263 -19.75 21.30 24.19
C THR A 263 -20.18 21.18 22.73
N SER A 264 -19.34 20.61 21.87
CA SER A 264 -19.76 20.04 20.60
C SER A 264 -19.02 18.72 20.39
N VAL A 265 -19.64 17.66 20.90
CA VAL A 265 -19.34 16.28 20.53
C VAL A 265 -19.77 16.10 19.08
N LEU A 266 -18.86 15.75 18.17
CA LEU A 266 -19.22 15.18 16.87
C LEU A 266 -19.02 13.67 16.96
N PRO A 267 -20.05 12.85 16.70
CA PRO A 267 -19.96 11.41 16.75
C PRO A 267 -19.37 10.88 15.44
N PHE A 268 -18.34 10.04 15.54
CA PHE A 268 -17.93 9.15 14.46
C PHE A 268 -18.63 7.81 14.71
N ASP A 269 -19.85 7.67 14.19
CA ASP A 269 -20.56 6.40 14.21
C ASP A 269 -20.09 5.50 13.08
N SER A 270 -19.52 4.38 13.53
CA SER A 270 -19.20 3.16 12.82
C SER A 270 -20.39 2.66 11.99
N ILE A 271 -20.23 2.51 10.68
CA ILE A 271 -21.19 1.77 9.85
C ILE A 271 -20.75 0.30 9.84
N LEU A 272 -21.39 -0.48 10.72
CA LEU A 272 -21.62 -1.91 10.50
C LEU A 272 -23.07 -2.09 10.02
N PRO A 273 -23.36 -2.98 9.06
CA PRO A 273 -24.73 -3.28 8.68
C PRO A 273 -25.39 -4.16 9.75
N SER A 274 -26.36 -3.61 10.46
CA SER A 274 -27.27 -4.37 11.32
C SER A 274 -28.41 -4.92 10.49
N GLU A 275 -28.55 -6.25 10.49
CA GLU A 275 -29.83 -6.92 10.26
C GLU A 275 -30.94 -6.26 11.09
N ARG A 276 -32.10 -6.00 10.47
CA ARG A 276 -33.37 -6.14 11.19
C ARG A 276 -34.53 -6.47 10.28
N SER A 277 -34.92 -7.74 10.39
CA SER A 277 -36.30 -8.20 10.46
C SER A 277 -37.29 -7.15 10.98
N SER A 278 -38.37 -6.91 10.24
CA SER A 278 -39.64 -6.47 10.80
C SER A 278 -40.80 -7.11 10.03
N LYS A 279 -41.50 -7.99 10.75
CA LYS A 279 -42.81 -8.51 10.42
C LYS A 279 -43.86 -7.40 10.54
N GLY A 280 -44.77 -7.36 9.58
CA GLY A 280 -46.19 -7.21 9.86
C GLY A 280 -46.80 -5.86 9.57
N GLN A 281 -47.40 -5.73 8.38
CA GLN A 281 -48.62 -4.96 8.26
C GLN A 281 -49.61 -5.66 7.30
N ARG A 282 -50.68 -6.16 7.90
CA ARG A 282 -51.88 -6.68 7.23
C ARG A 282 -52.59 -5.52 6.55
N HIS A 283 -52.90 -5.65 5.26
CA HIS A 283 -54.17 -5.18 4.73
C HIS A 283 -54.74 -6.20 3.75
N ARG A 284 -56.07 -6.33 3.83
CA ARG A 284 -56.92 -7.44 3.43
C ARG A 284 -57.62 -7.07 2.12
N PHE A 285 -57.52 -7.98 1.15
CA PHE A 285 -58.57 -8.49 0.25
C PHE A 285 -59.30 -7.52 -0.70
N THR A 286 -59.11 -7.75 -2.01
CA THR A 286 -60.24 -7.98 -2.91
C THR A 286 -59.93 -9.18 -3.81
N GLN A 287 -60.97 -9.95 -4.03
CA GLN A 287 -61.04 -11.29 -4.60
C GLN A 287 -61.60 -11.18 -6.02
N SER A 288 -61.03 -11.89 -6.99
CA SER A 288 -61.74 -12.25 -8.23
C SER A 288 -61.16 -13.56 -8.79
N SER A 289 -62.02 -14.27 -9.52
CA SER A 289 -62.24 -15.71 -9.55
C SER A 289 -61.49 -16.50 -10.64
N HIS A 290 -61.22 -17.77 -10.31
CA HIS A 290 -60.97 -19.00 -11.11
C HIS A 290 -61.75 -19.13 -12.45
N PRO A 291 -61.48 -20.12 -13.37
CA PRO A 291 -60.96 -21.48 -13.13
C PRO A 291 -59.95 -22.08 -14.16
N PRO A 292 -59.52 -23.36 -13.99
CA PRO A 292 -58.42 -24.01 -14.70
C PRO A 292 -58.88 -25.03 -15.76
N ASN A 293 -57.95 -25.44 -16.63
CA ASN A 293 -58.00 -26.63 -17.50
C ASN A 293 -56.58 -26.89 -18.00
N ALA A 294 -56.09 -28.09 -18.31
CA ALA A 294 -56.42 -29.46 -17.95
C ALA A 294 -55.24 -30.29 -18.52
N ARG A 295 -54.90 -31.33 -17.77
CA ARG A 295 -54.23 -32.58 -18.17
C ARG A 295 -54.31 -32.94 -19.67
N VAL A 296 -53.15 -33.25 -20.28
CA VAL A 296 -53.01 -34.30 -21.31
C VAL A 296 -51.67 -35.01 -21.08
N GLU A 297 -51.77 -36.31 -20.78
CA GLU A 297 -50.72 -37.34 -20.92
C GLU A 297 -50.39 -37.52 -22.41
N ALA A 298 -49.13 -37.75 -22.77
CA ALA A 298 -48.74 -38.81 -23.71
C ALA A 298 -47.22 -38.86 -23.90
N GLU A 299 -46.75 -40.10 -23.89
CA GLU A 299 -45.43 -40.59 -24.25
C GLU A 299 -45.02 -40.20 -25.67
N ALA A 300 -43.72 -40.01 -25.88
CA ALA A 300 -43.08 -40.32 -27.16
C ALA A 300 -41.59 -40.62 -26.93
N GLU A 301 -41.27 -41.90 -27.10
CA GLU A 301 -39.92 -42.38 -27.39
C GLU A 301 -39.32 -41.62 -28.58
N SER A 302 -38.03 -41.28 -28.52
CA SER A 302 -37.19 -41.26 -29.73
C SER A 302 -35.72 -41.33 -29.34
N SER A 303 -35.23 -42.55 -29.46
CA SER A 303 -33.85 -42.92 -29.76
C SER A 303 -33.14 -41.93 -30.71
N TRP A 304 -31.93 -41.50 -30.35
CA TRP A 304 -30.80 -41.37 -31.27
C TRP A 304 -29.50 -41.56 -30.47
N ALA A 305 -29.03 -42.80 -30.44
CA ALA A 305 -27.66 -43.13 -30.10
C ALA A 305 -26.76 -42.76 -31.29
N ALA A 306 -25.76 -41.92 -31.06
CA ALA A 306 -24.69 -41.67 -32.03
C ALA A 306 -23.56 -42.71 -31.85
N PRO A 307 -22.99 -43.26 -32.93
CA PRO A 307 -21.92 -44.24 -32.85
C PRO A 307 -20.54 -43.62 -32.54
N PRO A 308 -19.60 -44.37 -31.93
CA PRO A 308 -18.26 -43.90 -31.67
C PRO A 308 -17.41 -43.83 -32.95
N SER A 309 -16.76 -42.69 -33.15
CA SER A 309 -15.77 -42.45 -34.20
C SER A 309 -14.47 -43.19 -33.88
N THR A 310 -14.16 -44.21 -34.67
CA THR A 310 -12.88 -44.94 -34.65
C THR A 310 -11.77 -44.07 -35.24
N ALA A 311 -10.81 -43.65 -34.40
CA ALA A 311 -9.57 -43.02 -34.86
C ALA A 311 -8.63 -44.07 -35.50
N PRO A 312 -7.92 -43.76 -36.60
CA PRO A 312 -6.89 -44.64 -37.16
C PRO A 312 -5.62 -44.66 -36.29
N PRO A 313 -4.85 -45.76 -36.31
CA PRO A 313 -3.63 -45.91 -35.50
C PRO A 313 -2.48 -45.00 -35.99
N PRO A 314 -1.55 -44.61 -35.10
CA PRO A 314 -0.42 -43.76 -35.45
C PRO A 314 0.57 -44.48 -36.38
N THR A 315 0.98 -43.77 -37.43
CA THR A 315 1.97 -44.18 -38.41
C THR A 315 3.37 -44.16 -37.78
N ALA A 316 4.16 -45.22 -38.01
CA ALA A 316 5.53 -45.34 -37.49
C ALA A 316 6.48 -44.29 -38.12
N PRO A 317 7.51 -43.82 -37.39
CA PRO A 317 8.51 -42.90 -37.93
C PRO A 317 9.49 -43.59 -38.89
N PRO A 318 10.05 -42.87 -39.88
CA PRO A 318 11.00 -43.41 -40.84
C PRO A 318 12.37 -43.71 -40.22
N PRO A 319 13.16 -44.63 -40.79
CA PRO A 319 14.46 -45.02 -40.25
C PRO A 319 15.50 -43.92 -40.47
N TYR A 320 16.30 -43.68 -39.42
CA TYR A 320 17.51 -42.89 -39.48
C TYR A 320 18.52 -43.58 -40.41
N HIS A 321 18.92 -42.89 -41.47
CA HIS A 321 20.13 -43.23 -42.23
C HIS A 321 21.34 -42.61 -41.53
N SER A 322 22.35 -43.47 -41.33
CA SER A 322 23.71 -43.15 -40.88
C SER A 322 24.51 -42.44 -41.96
#